data_AF-A0A2H6HEP1-F1
#
_entry.id   AF-A0A2H6HEP1-F1
#
_cell.length_a   1.000
_cell.length_b   1.000
_cell.length_c   1.000
_cell.angle_alpha   90.00
_cell.angle_beta   90.00
_cell.angle_gamma   90.00
#
_symmetry.space_group_name_H-M   'P 1'
#
loop_
_entity.id
_entity.type
_entity.pdbx_description
1 polymer ?
#
loop_
_entity_poly.entity_id
_entity_poly.type
_entity_poly.pdbx_seq_one_letter_code
_entity_poly.pdbx_strand_id
1 'polypeptide(L)' 'MVSRRFAHRARTVVRLDEPTGNLDALTSELVLERMFVAVREHTRAAVVVATHDLGAARYCDRVFVLKDGNLQPWE' A
#
# COMPACT_ATOMS: atom_id res chain seq x y z
N MET A 1 6.57 -1.85 -5.02
CA MET A 1 6.10 -0.60 -4.37
C MET A 1 4.66 -0.36 -4.74
N VAL A 2 3.77 -0.50 -3.77
CA VAL A 2 2.34 -0.42 -3.97
C VAL A 2 1.86 0.95 -3.46
N SER A 3 1.12 1.70 -4.29
CA SER A 3 0.76 3.09 -3.99
C SER A 3 -0.76 3.27 -3.98
N ARG A 4 -1.29 3.86 -2.90
CA ARG A 4 -2.70 4.17 -2.80
C ARG A 4 -2.94 5.68 -2.88
N ARG A 5 -3.95 6.04 -3.69
CA ARG A 5 -4.49 7.36 -4.03
C ARG A 5 -3.59 8.57 -3.71
N PHE A 6 -3.02 9.15 -4.77
CA PHE A 6 -2.78 10.59 -4.81
C PHE A 6 -4.15 11.29 -4.86
N ALA A 7 -4.78 11.52 -3.71
CA ALA A 7 -5.78 12.56 -3.67
C ALA A 7 -5.03 13.86 -3.98
N HIS A 8 -5.43 14.60 -5.02
CA HIS A 8 -4.87 15.92 -5.38
C HIS A 8 -4.94 16.97 -4.23
N ARG A 9 -5.42 16.57 -3.04
CA ARG A 9 -5.52 17.35 -1.80
C ARG A 9 -5.10 16.56 -0.55
N ALA A 10 -4.38 15.46 -0.68
CA ALA A 10 -3.89 14.72 0.48
C ALA A 10 -3.00 15.65 1.32
N ARG A 11 -3.43 15.98 2.54
CA ARG A 11 -2.63 16.82 3.45
C ARG A 11 -1.52 16.03 4.13
N THR A 12 -1.61 14.70 4.10
CA THR A 12 -0.72 13.80 4.83
C THR A 12 -0.36 12.61 3.94
N VAL A 13 0.91 12.23 3.96
CA VAL A 13 1.41 11.00 3.32
C VAL A 13 1.93 10.08 4.42
N VAL A 14 1.44 8.84 4.42
CA VAL A 14 1.91 7.78 5.32
C VAL A 14 2.75 6.80 4.49
N ARG A 15 3.99 6.58 4.91
CA ARG A 15 4.90 5.61 4.29
C ARG A 15 5.03 4.40 5.19
N LEU A 16 4.80 3.22 4.64
CA LEU A 16 4.90 1.94 5.32
C LEU A 16 5.95 1.08 4.60
N ASP A 17 6.90 0.55 5.36
CA ASP A 17 7.95 -0.32 4.86
C ASP A 17 7.75 -1.71 5.46
N GLU A 18 7.41 -2.68 4.61
CA GLU A 18 7.08 -4.06 4.98
C GLU A 18 6.12 -4.18 6.18
N PRO A 19 4.91 -3.60 6.13
CA PRO A 19 4.02 -3.46 7.29
C PRO A 19 3.51 -4.80 7.86
N THR A 20 3.65 -5.89 7.10
CA THR A 20 3.17 -7.24 7.47
C THR A 20 4.28 -8.29 7.46
N GLY A 21 5.56 -7.92 7.32
CA GLY A 21 6.65 -8.88 7.08
C GLY A 21 6.88 -9.96 8.15
N ASN A 22 6.36 -9.78 9.37
CA ASN A 22 6.47 -10.74 10.48
C ASN A 22 5.16 -11.48 10.79
N LEU A 23 4.11 -11.29 9.99
CA LEU A 23 2.80 -11.91 10.20
C LEU A 23 2.63 -13.12 9.29
N ASP A 24 1.81 -14.08 9.71
CA ASP A 24 1.36 -15.14 8.81
C ASP A 24 0.45 -14.56 7.71
N ALA A 25 0.21 -15.33 6.65
CA ALA A 25 -0.54 -14.87 5.48
C ALA A 25 -1.97 -14.41 5.82
N LEU A 26 -2.68 -15.12 6.69
CA LEU A 26 -4.06 -14.78 7.07
C LEU A 26 -4.11 -13.49 7.90
N THR A 27 -3.21 -13.38 8.89
CA THR A 27 -3.13 -12.18 9.72
C THR A 27 -2.69 -10.98 8.90
N SER A 28 -1.76 -11.15 7.96
CA SER A 28 -1.32 -10.10 7.03
C SER A 28 -2.48 -9.56 6.20
N GLU A 29 -3.29 -10.45 5.62
CA GLU A 29 -4.44 -10.09 4.80
C GLU A 29 -5.46 -9.27 5.58
N LEU A 30 -5.81 -9.72 6.79
CA LEU A 30 -6.74 -9.02 7.68
C LEU A 30 -6.22 -7.63 8.08
N VAL A 31 -4.95 -7.52 8.45
CA VAL A 31 -4.34 -6.24 8.85
C VAL A 31 -4.33 -5.24 7.70
N LEU A 32 -3.92 -5.68 6.50
CA LEU A 32 -3.90 -4.84 5.31
C LEU A 32 -5.31 -4.36 4.96
N GLU A 33 -6.28 -5.28 4.93
CA GLU A 33 -7.68 -4.93 4.66
C GLU A 33 -8.17 -3.84 5.62
N ARG A 34 -8.02 -4.04 6.94
CA ARG A 34 -8.50 -3.10 7.96
C ARG A 34 -7.79 -1.76 7.86
N MET A 35 -6.48 -1.76 7.67
CA MET A 35 -5.68 -0.55 7.53
C MET A 35 -6.13 0.27 6.31
N PHE A 36 -6.27 -0.37 5.16
CA PHE A 36 -6.70 0.30 3.95
C PHE A 36 -8.16 0.78 4.06
N VAL A 37 -9.08 0.00 4.62
CA VAL A 37 -10.45 0.48 4.87
C VAL A 37 -10.44 1.72 5.77
N ALA A 38 -9.71 1.70 6.88
CA ALA A 38 -9.62 2.84 7.80
C ALA A 38 -9.10 4.10 7.11
N VAL A 39 -8.02 3.99 6.33
CA VAL A 39 -7.46 5.10 5.55
C VAL A 39 -8.49 5.67 4.58
N ARG A 40 -9.24 4.80 3.89
CA ARG A 40 -10.25 5.19 2.89
C ARG A 40 -11.40 5.98 3.50
N GLU A 41 -11.90 5.51 4.64
CA GLU A 41 -13.14 6.02 5.23
C GLU A 41 -12.90 7.20 6.17
N HIS A 42 -11.76 7.22 6.87
CA HIS A 42 -11.56 8.12 8.00
C HIS A 42 -10.48 9.17 7.75
N THR A 43 -9.72 9.07 6.66
CA THR A 43 -8.58 9.96 6.41
C THR A 43 -8.61 10.60 5.03
N ARG A 44 -7.90 11.73 4.89
CA ARG A 44 -7.52 12.30 3.58
C ARG A 44 -6.03 12.05 3.31
N ALA A 45 -5.51 10.91 3.76
CA ALA A 45 -4.10 10.57 3.60
C ALA A 45 -3.85 9.78 2.31
N ALA A 46 -2.69 9.98 1.70
CA ALA A 46 -2.14 9.06 0.72
C ALA A 46 -1.28 8.02 1.47
N VAL A 47 -1.35 6.75 1.06
CA VAL A 47 -0.57 5.68 1.68
C VAL A 47 0.34 5.06 0.63
N VAL A 48 1.62 4.98 0.97
CA VAL A 48 2.65 4.36 0.12
C VAL A 48 3.21 3.17 0.88
N VAL A 49 3.07 1.99 0.30
CA VAL A 49 3.55 0.73 0.87
C VAL A 49 4.69 0.18 0.03
N ALA A 50 5.87 0.05 0.64
CA ALA A 50 6.94 -0.76 0.09
C ALA A 50 6.77 -2.18 0.65
N THR A 51 6.51 -3.14 -0.23
CA THR A 51 6.45 -4.54 0.15
C THR A 51 6.78 -5.44 -1.04
N HIS A 52 7.29 -6.63 -0.73
CA HIS A 52 7.45 -7.74 -1.67
C HIS A 52 6.19 -8.64 -1.74
N ASP A 53 5.22 -8.47 -0.86
CA ASP A 53 3.96 -9.21 -0.88
C ASP A 53 3.02 -8.68 -1.99
N LEU A 54 2.77 -9.52 -3.01
CA LEU A 54 1.84 -9.20 -4.09
C LEU A 54 0.37 -9.22 -3.65
N GLY A 55 0.03 -9.86 -2.54
CA GLY A 55 -1.31 -9.86 -1.96
C GLY A 55 -1.78 -8.46 -1.57
N ALA A 56 -0.86 -7.64 -1.04
CA ALA A 56 -1.12 -6.24 -0.69
C ALA A 56 -1.59 -5.38 -1.87
N ALA A 57 -1.23 -5.78 -3.09
CA ALA A 57 -1.58 -5.05 -4.30
C ALA A 57 -3.10 -5.01 -4.57
N ARG A 58 -3.85 -6.01 -4.09
CA ARG A 58 -5.32 -6.05 -4.18
C ARG A 58 -6.03 -4.89 -3.47
N TYR A 59 -5.36 -4.30 -2.49
CA TYR A 59 -5.93 -3.21 -1.68
C TYR A 59 -5.51 -1.81 -2.14
N CYS A 60 -4.73 -1.72 -3.22
CA CYS A 60 -4.15 -0.47 -3.69
C CYS A 60 -4.74 0.00 -5.02
N ASP A 61 -4.79 1.31 -5.20
CA ASP A 61 -5.32 1.90 -6.44
C ASP A 61 -4.29 1.86 -7.59
N ARG A 62 -2.99 1.89 -7.25
CA ARG A 62 -1.89 1.86 -8.21
C ARG A 62 -0.79 0.96 -7.69
N VAL A 63 -0.14 0.24 -8.59
CA VAL A 63 0.95 -0.65 -8.21
C VAL A 63 2.12 -0.39 -9.12
N PHE A 64 3.31 -0.33 -8.52
CA PHE A 64 4.56 -0.17 -9.23
C PHE A 64 5.53 -1.27 -8.83
N VAL A 65 6.25 -1.79 -9.81
CA VAL A 65 7.37 -2.68 -9.58
C VAL A 65 8.66 -1.86 -9.62
N LEU A 66 9.53 -2.06 -8.64
CA LEU A 66 10.89 -1.54 -8.69
C LEU A 66 11.75 -2.58 -9.42
N LYS A 67 12.21 -2.27 -10.62
CA LYS A 67 13.04 -3.15 -11.45
C LYS A 67 14.28 -2.38 -11.90
N ASP A 68 15.46 -2.94 -11.66
CA ASP A 68 16.74 -2.34 -12.04
C ASP A 68 16.89 -0.88 -11.57
N GLY A 69 16.41 -0.58 -10.36
CA GLY A 69 16.41 0.77 -9.78
C GLY A 69 15.33 1.72 -10.32
N ASN A 70 14.50 1.26 -11.26
CA ASN A 70 13.45 2.07 -11.89
C ASN A 70 12.06 1.62 -11.44
N LEU A 71 11.19 2.58 -11.10
CA LEU A 71 9.78 2.32 -10.85
C LEU A 71 9.01 2.27 -12.16
N GLN A 72 8.35 1.16 -12.42
CA GLN A 72 7.46 0.96 -13.57
C GLN A 72 6.07 0.57 -13.09
N PRO A 73 5.00 1.01 -13.77
CA PRO A 73 3.65 0.50 -13.50
C PRO A 73 3.65 -1.04 -13.55
N TRP A 74 2.93 -1.65 -12.61
CA TRP A 74 2.65 -3.08 -12.66
C TRP A 74 1.49 -3.30 -13.63
N GLU A 75 1.79 -3.91 -14.78
CA GLU A 75 0.79 -4.36 -15.77
C GLU A 75 0.35 -5.79 -15.51
#